data_AF-A0A7V9JRC3-F1
#
_entry.id   AF-A0A7V9JRC3-F1
#
_cell.length_a   1.000
_cell.length_b   1.000
_cell.length_c   1.000
_cell.angle_alpha   90.00
_cell.angle_beta   90.00
_cell.angle_gamma   90.00
#
_symmetry.space_group_name_H-M   'P 1'
#
loop_
_entity.id
_entity.type
_entity.pdbx_description
1 polymer ?
#
loop_
_entity_poly.entity_id
_entity_poly.type
_entity_poly.pdbx_seq_one_letter_code
_entity_poly.pdbx_strand_id
1 'polypeptide(L)'
;VDGWGGGWIKVFGPHGEEKPELTATSVSPDDNFIDAILGRAPAHTSPANGIVQSELMDAIYASAKTGAVARPARTHARAASAR
;
A
#
# COMPACT_ATOMS: atom_id res chain seq x y z
N VAL A 1 12.14 -18.70 0.64
CA VAL A 1 10.97 -17.79 0.73
C VAL A 1 10.57 -17.51 -0.69
N ASP A 2 9.35 -17.88 -1.11
CA ASP A 2 8.79 -17.38 -2.35
C ASP A 2 8.53 -15.88 -2.16
N GLY A 3 9.41 -15.05 -2.71
CA GLY A 3 9.37 -13.59 -2.50
C GLY A 3 8.18 -12.91 -3.18
N TRP A 4 7.53 -13.57 -4.14
CA TRP A 4 6.61 -12.92 -5.08
C TRP A 4 5.20 -13.50 -5.06
N GLY A 5 5.04 -14.81 -4.87
CA GLY A 5 3.72 -15.46 -4.83
C GLY A 5 2.94 -15.23 -3.55
N GLY A 6 3.51 -14.51 -2.57
CA GLY A 6 2.78 -14.05 -1.38
C GLY A 6 2.32 -15.15 -0.42
N GLY A 7 2.61 -16.43 -0.69
CA GLY A 7 2.16 -17.56 0.13
C GLY A 7 2.70 -17.60 1.56
N TRP A 8 3.65 -16.72 1.89
CA TRP A 8 4.15 -16.52 3.25
C TRP A 8 3.34 -15.48 4.06
N ILE A 9 2.48 -14.70 3.41
CA ILE A 9 1.68 -13.66 4.05
C ILE A 9 0.47 -14.33 4.72
N LYS A 10 0.36 -14.15 6.04
CA LYS A 10 -0.81 -14.57 6.81
C LYS A 10 -1.76 -13.39 6.98
N VAL A 11 -3.00 -13.56 6.54
CA VAL A 11 -4.05 -12.55 6.66
C VAL A 11 -4.98 -12.96 7.80
N PHE A 12 -5.32 -12.03 8.68
CA PHE A 12 -6.22 -12.28 9.81
C PHE A 12 -7.40 -11.30 9.74
N GLY A 13 -8.62 -11.85 9.76
CA GLY A 13 -9.85 -11.08 9.90
C GLY A 13 -10.48 -11.25 11.28
N PRO A 14 -11.73 -10.82 11.46
CA PRO A 14 -12.42 -10.83 12.76
C PRO A 14 -12.55 -12.23 13.39
N HIS A 15 -12.50 -13.28 12.59
CA HIS A 15 -12.76 -14.66 13.01
C HIS A 15 -11.52 -15.58 12.96
N GLY A 16 -10.34 -15.02 12.70
CA GLY A 16 -9.09 -15.78 12.64
C GLY A 16 -8.33 -15.60 11.33
N GLU A 17 -7.48 -16.57 11.00
CA GLU A 17 -6.71 -16.57 9.75
C GLU A 17 -7.64 -16.77 8.55
N GLU A 18 -7.57 -15.88 7.58
CA GLU A 18 -8.36 -15.90 6.36
C GLU A 18 -7.46 -16.15 5.15
N LYS A 19 -8.00 -16.88 4.16
CA LYS A 19 -7.37 -17.09 2.86
C LYS A 19 -8.18 -16.36 1.80
N PRO A 20 -7.94 -15.05 1.59
CA PRO A 20 -8.72 -14.29 0.62
C PRO A 20 -8.48 -14.84 -0.78
N GLU A 21 -9.57 -15.11 -1.51
CA GLU A 21 -9.49 -15.45 -2.93
C GLU A 21 -9.22 -14.18 -3.73
N LEU A 22 -8.10 -14.13 -4.43
CA LEU A 22 -7.77 -13.07 -5.36
C LEU A 22 -8.43 -13.37 -6.71
N THR A 23 -9.72 -13.03 -6.84
CA THR A 23 -10.53 -13.30 -8.04
C THR A 23 -10.32 -12.26 -9.15
N ALA A 24 -9.59 -11.18 -8.87
CA ALA A 24 -9.31 -10.14 -9.85
C ALA A 24 -8.37 -10.64 -10.96
N THR A 25 -8.65 -10.22 -12.19
CA THR A 25 -7.70 -10.42 -13.30
C THR A 25 -6.41 -9.68 -12.99
N SER A 26 -5.28 -10.37 -13.15
CA SER A 26 -3.96 -9.72 -13.03
C SER A 26 -3.86 -8.62 -14.08
N VAL A 27 -3.77 -7.38 -13.62
CA VAL A 27 -3.47 -6.20 -14.43
C VAL A 27 -2.16 -5.62 -13.92
N SER A 28 -1.30 -5.23 -14.85
CA SER A 28 -0.09 -4.52 -14.49
C SER A 28 -0.44 -3.09 -14.05
N PRO A 29 0.41 -2.44 -13.23
CA PRO A 29 0.24 -1.01 -12.94
C PRO A 29 0.20 -0.15 -14.21
N ASP A 30 0.93 -0.54 -15.26
CA ASP A 30 0.98 0.16 -16.54
C ASP A 30 -0.38 0.11 -17.25
N ASP A 31 -1.06 -1.04 -17.21
CA ASP A 31 -2.42 -1.20 -17.77
C ASP A 31 -3.40 -0.25 -17.08
N ASN A 32 -3.40 -0.20 -15.74
CA ASN A 32 -4.27 0.71 -14.99
C ASN A 32 -3.96 2.18 -15.29
N PHE A 33 -2.68 2.54 -15.42
CA PHE A 33 -2.28 3.90 -15.74
C PHE A 33 -2.82 4.35 -17.12
N ILE A 34 -2.65 3.51 -18.14
CA ILE A 34 -3.13 3.78 -19.49
C ILE A 34 -4.65 3.89 -19.50
N ASP A 35 -5.37 2.93 -18.91
CA ASP A 35 -6.83 2.93 -18.91
C ASP A 35 -7.41 4.08 -18.10
N ALA A 36 -6.74 4.52 -17.03
CA ALA A 36 -7.15 5.69 -16.26
C ALA A 36 -7.02 7.00 -17.06
N ILE A 37 -5.93 7.19 -17.80
CA ILE A 37 -5.75 8.37 -18.67
C ILE A 37 -6.77 8.39 -19.81
N LEU A 38 -7.11 7.21 -20.34
CA LEU A 38 -8.11 7.06 -21.41
C LEU A 38 -9.55 7.11 -20.90
N GLY A 39 -9.78 7.25 -19.60
CA GLY A 39 -11.12 7.32 -18.99
C GLY A 39 -11.87 5.99 -18.99
N ARG A 40 -11.18 4.87 -19.15
CA ARG A 40 -11.74 3.51 -19.21
C ARG A 40 -11.82 2.83 -17.84
N ALA A 41 -10.99 3.29 -16.89
CA ALA A 41 -10.94 2.77 -15.53
C ALA A 41 -10.65 3.91 -14.53
N PRO A 42 -10.98 3.74 -13.24
CA PRO A 42 -10.46 4.63 -12.21
C PRO A 42 -8.95 4.40 -11.99
N ALA A 43 -8.24 5.44 -11.57
CA ALA A 43 -6.87 5.28 -11.07
C ALA A 43 -6.90 4.49 -9.75
N HIS A 44 -6.18 3.37 -9.69
CA HIS A 44 -6.13 2.52 -8.47
C HIS A 44 -5.16 3.07 -7.42
N THR A 45 -4.37 4.08 -7.77
CA THR A 45 -3.45 4.76 -6.87
C THR A 45 -3.45 6.27 -7.08
N SER A 46 -2.80 7.00 -6.18
CA SER A 46 -2.66 8.45 -6.24
C SER A 46 -1.29 8.89 -5.71
N PRO A 47 -0.86 10.13 -5.99
CA PRO A 47 0.35 10.69 -5.38
C PRO A 47 0.32 10.65 -3.83
N ALA A 48 -0.87 10.75 -3.22
CA ALA A 48 -1.01 10.66 -1.78
C ALA A 48 -0.59 9.29 -1.22
N ASN A 49 -0.87 8.20 -1.95
CA ASN A 49 -0.42 6.86 -1.57
C ASN A 49 1.11 6.78 -1.54
N GLY A 50 1.77 7.40 -2.53
CA GLY A 50 3.24 7.49 -2.59
C GLY A 50 3.84 8.23 -1.39
N ILE A 51 3.25 9.37 -1.02
CA ILE A 51 3.70 10.15 0.16
C ILE A 51 3.58 9.31 1.44
N VAL A 52 2.44 8.65 1.65
CA VAL A 52 2.23 7.81 2.85
C VAL A 52 3.25 6.66 2.88
N GLN A 53 3.52 6.04 1.73
CA GLN A 53 4.53 4.99 1.63
C GLN A 53 5.93 5.51 1.94
N SER A 54 6.32 6.67 1.41
CA SER A 54 7.62 7.28 1.71
C SER A 54 7.78 7.62 3.19
N GLU A 55 6.77 8.23 3.82
CA GLU A 55 6.81 8.55 5.26
C GLU A 55 6.92 7.28 6.13
N LEU A 56 6.28 6.18 5.72
CA LEU A 56 6.41 4.89 6.39
C LEU A 56 7.83 4.33 6.25
N MET A 57 8.40 4.38 5.05
CA MET A 57 9.75 3.88 4.80
C MET A 57 10.79 4.67 5.60
N ASP A 58 10.67 5.99 5.67
CA ASP A 58 11.55 6.84 6.50
C ASP A 58 11.50 6.42 7.98
N ALA A 59 10.31 6.14 8.51
CA ALA A 59 10.15 5.67 9.88
C ALA A 59 10.76 4.28 10.09
N ILE A 60 10.60 3.35 9.13
CA ILE A 60 11.23 2.03 9.20
C ILE A 60 12.76 2.16 9.23
N TYR A 61 13.34 2.99 8.37
CA TYR A 61 14.78 3.20 8.34
C TYR A 61 15.31 3.88 9.61
N ALA A 62 14.57 4.87 10.14
CA ALA A 62 14.93 5.51 11.41
C ALA A 62 14.87 4.54 12.60
N SER A 63 13.85 3.68 12.64
CA SER A 63 13.72 2.61 13.64
C SER A 63 14.88 1.63 13.55
N ALA A 64 15.19 1.14 12.36
CA ALA A 64 16.30 0.21 12.14
C ALA A 64 17.66 0.80 12.55
N LYS A 65 17.87 2.10 12.29
CA LYS A 65 19.11 2.79 12.66
C LYS A 65 19.28 2.95 14.18
N THR A 66 18.18 3.16 14.90
CA THR A 66 18.21 3.52 16.33
C THR A 66 17.90 2.36 17.26
N GLY A 67 17.27 1.29 16.74
CA GLY A 67 16.71 0.21 17.55
C GLY A 67 15.48 0.62 18.36
N ALA A 68 14.96 1.83 18.18
CA ALA A 68 13.83 2.39 18.91
C ALA A 68 12.62 2.60 18.01
N VAL A 69 11.42 2.65 18.60
CA VAL A 69 10.19 2.89 17.85
C VAL A 69 10.21 4.27 17.20
N ALA A 70 10.03 4.32 15.88
CA ALA A 70 9.86 5.54 15.11
C ALA A 70 8.41 5.68 14.60
N ARG A 71 7.89 6.90 14.57
CA ARG A 71 6.53 7.20 14.09
C ARG A 71 6.59 7.91 12.73
N PRO A 72 5.78 7.50 11.75
CA PRO A 72 5.62 8.26 10.52
C PRO A 72 5.10 9.67 10.79
N ALA A 73 5.55 10.64 10.01
CA ALA A 73 5.28 12.07 10.23
C ALA A 73 3.79 12.43 10.15
N ARG A 74 2.98 11.69 9.38
CA ARG A 74 1.53 11.93 9.18
C ARG A 74 1.23 13.35 8.69
N THR A 75 2.19 13.98 8.03
CA THR A 75 2.19 15.40 7.68
C THR A 75 1.12 15.73 6.65
N HIS A 76 0.76 14.77 5.79
CA HIS A 76 -0.14 14.97 4.66
C HIS A 76 -1.51 14.28 4.79
N ALA A 77 -1.69 13.35 5.73
CA ALA A 77 -2.95 12.63 5.95
C ALA A 77 -4.10 13.55 6.40
N ARG A 78 -3.81 14.67 7.08
CA ARG A 78 -4.83 15.60 7.59
C ARG A 78 -5.44 16.53 6.52
N ALA A 79 -4.76 16.73 5.40
CA ALA A 79 -5.22 17.63 4.34
C ALA A 79 -6.26 17.00 3.39
N ALA A 80 -6.30 15.66 3.30
CA ALA A 80 -7.22 14.92 2.42
C ALA A 80 -8.60 14.65 3.05
N SER A 81 -8.71 14.65 4.38
CA SER A 81 -9.96 14.35 5.10
C SER A 81 -10.83 15.59 5.39
N ALA A 82 -10.45 16.75 4.86
CA ALA A 82 -11.10 18.05 5.08
C ALA A 82 -11.84 18.57 3.81
N ARG A 83 -12.17 17.69 2.86
CA ARG A 83 -12.97 18.02 1.68
C ARG A 83 -14.12 17.05 1.52
#